data_AF-A0A6I6XYC7-F1
#
_entry.id   AF-A0A6I6XYC7-F1
#
_cell.length_a   1.000
_cell.length_b   1.000
_cell.length_c   1.000
_cell.angle_alpha   90.00
_cell.angle_beta   90.00
_cell.angle_gamma   90.00
#
_symmetry.space_group_name_H-M   'P 1'
#
loop_
_entity.id
_entity.type
_entity.pdbx_description
1 polymer ?
#
loop_
_entity_poly.entity_id
_entity_poly.type
_entity_poly.pdbx_seq_one_letter_code
_entity_poly.pdbx_strand_id
1 'polypeptide(L)'
;MNARPFDHLYTLQRSPLALAPAIYQFYKHRETTEQDVLLSYLVLPLVLYPPTQDFLHKAKSTSSLRTMCEKRERLAGLVERVQQMKSLTNDCLLILSAEGCIGFDQRLGVTLHDENRAENANPRIMKAAERLATIFGTEHIVTIYRMLGLKSL
;
A
#
# COMPACT_ATOMS: atom_id res chain seq x y z
N MET A 1 -17.80 23.95 14.98
CA MET A 1 -18.52 23.26 13.88
C MET A 1 -18.69 21.81 14.29
N ASN A 2 -19.91 21.36 14.58
CA ASN A 2 -20.18 19.98 14.98
C ASN A 2 -20.14 19.08 13.73
N ALA A 3 -19.06 18.32 13.57
CA ALA A 3 -18.98 17.26 12.56
C ALA A 3 -20.06 16.22 12.85
N ARG A 4 -20.73 15.70 11.81
CA ARG A 4 -21.81 14.73 11.97
C ARG A 4 -21.19 13.37 12.33
N PRO A 5 -21.88 12.49 13.08
CA PRO A 5 -21.39 11.15 13.41
C PRO A 5 -20.91 10.33 12.20
N PHE A 6 -21.58 10.48 11.05
CA PHE A 6 -21.17 9.87 9.78
C PHE A 6 -19.81 10.37 9.27
N ASP A 7 -19.50 11.65 9.46
CA ASP A 7 -18.22 12.22 9.05
C ASP A 7 -17.07 11.55 9.82
N HIS A 8 -17.26 11.29 11.12
CA HIS A 8 -16.30 10.57 11.95
C HIS A 8 -16.09 9.11 11.51
N LEU A 9 -17.14 8.43 11.02
CA LEU A 9 -17.03 7.07 10.48
C LEU A 9 -16.22 7.02 9.17
N TYR A 10 -16.37 8.02 8.31
CA TYR A 10 -15.51 8.16 7.12
C TYR A 10 -14.05 8.46 7.49
N THR A 11 -13.82 9.24 8.54
CA THR A 11 -12.47 9.51 9.07
C THR A 11 -11.84 8.26 9.69
N LEU A 12 -12.63 7.42 10.36
CA LEU A 12 -12.16 6.15 10.94
C LEU A 12 -11.72 5.15 9.87
N GLN A 13 -12.50 4.98 8.79
CA GLN A 13 -12.15 4.09 7.68
C GLN A 13 -10.92 4.55 6.89
N ARG A 14 -10.56 5.83 6.99
CA ARG A 14 -9.36 6.42 6.37
C ARG A 14 -8.29 6.80 7.39
N SER A 15 -8.43 6.35 8.63
CA SER A 15 -7.43 6.60 9.66
C SER A 15 -6.18 5.74 9.43
N PRO A 16 -4.99 6.21 9.84
CA PRO A 16 -3.79 5.39 9.84
C PRO A 16 -3.97 4.04 10.53
N LEU A 17 -4.73 3.99 11.64
CA LEU A 17 -5.01 2.76 12.38
C LEU A 17 -5.75 1.71 11.53
N ALA A 18 -6.72 2.15 10.71
CA ALA A 18 -7.48 1.25 9.84
C ALA A 18 -6.71 0.84 8.57
N LEU A 19 -5.73 1.64 8.14
CA LEU A 19 -5.00 1.46 6.87
C LEU A 19 -3.61 0.85 7.03
N ALA A 20 -2.97 1.01 8.20
CA ALA A 20 -1.70 0.38 8.54
C ALA A 20 -1.67 -1.14 8.29
N PRO A 21 -2.72 -1.91 8.62
CA PRO A 21 -2.76 -3.33 8.32
C PRO A 21 -2.58 -3.65 6.82
N ALA A 22 -2.99 -2.76 5.91
CA ALA A 22 -2.81 -2.95 4.47
C ALA A 22 -1.34 -2.88 4.06
N ILE A 23 -0.55 -1.98 4.66
CA ILE A 23 0.89 -1.90 4.42
C ILE A 23 1.58 -3.13 4.98
N TYR A 24 1.23 -3.55 6.20
CA TYR A 24 1.75 -4.80 6.78
C TYR A 24 1.43 -6.01 5.90
N GLN A 25 0.18 -6.14 5.44
CA GLN A 25 -0.28 -7.23 4.58
C GLN A 25 0.47 -7.30 3.25
N PHE A 26 0.82 -6.15 2.67
CA PHE A 26 1.65 -6.07 1.48
C PHE A 26 3.02 -6.71 1.73
N TYR A 27 3.73 -6.31 2.78
CA TYR A 27 5.05 -6.87 3.09
C TYR A 27 4.97 -8.34 3.54
N LYS A 28 3.89 -8.77 4.20
CA LYS A 28 3.68 -10.19 4.57
C LYS A 28 3.69 -11.13 3.35
N HIS A 29 3.40 -10.60 2.16
CA HIS A 29 3.29 -11.39 0.92
C HIS A 29 4.35 -11.03 -0.13
N ARG A 30 5.39 -10.29 0.26
CA ARG A 30 6.54 -9.98 -0.61
C ARG A 30 7.83 -10.25 0.14
N GLU A 31 8.79 -10.87 -0.53
CA GLU A 31 10.15 -10.97 -0.01
C GLU A 31 10.76 -9.57 0.05
N THR A 32 11.21 -9.17 1.23
CA THR A 32 11.71 -7.82 1.43
C THR A 32 13.16 -7.67 0.99
N THR A 33 13.43 -6.56 0.29
CA THR A 33 14.75 -6.19 -0.23
C THR A 33 15.15 -4.79 0.24
N GLU A 34 16.34 -4.34 -0.15
CA GLU A 34 16.84 -3.01 0.19
C GLU A 34 15.90 -1.90 -0.32
N GLN A 35 15.77 -0.83 0.45
CA GLN A 35 14.93 0.35 0.14
C GLN A 35 13.43 0.06 0.02
N ASP A 36 12.99 -1.13 0.40
CA ASP A 36 11.61 -1.55 0.27
C ASP A 36 10.61 -0.63 0.96
N VAL A 37 11.01 0.07 2.04
CA VAL A 37 10.14 1.04 2.73
C VAL A 37 9.50 2.05 1.78
N LEU A 38 10.17 2.35 0.67
CA LEU A 38 9.66 3.26 -0.35
C LEU A 38 8.41 2.71 -1.06
N LEU A 39 8.28 1.39 -1.21
CA LEU A 39 7.07 0.76 -1.77
C LEU A 39 5.83 1.05 -0.91
N SER A 40 5.98 1.36 0.38
CA SER A 40 4.87 1.77 1.26
C SER A 40 4.11 2.97 0.71
N TYR A 41 4.79 3.89 0.03
CA TYR A 41 4.18 5.08 -0.58
C TYR A 41 3.34 4.74 -1.82
N LEU A 42 3.44 3.52 -2.35
CA LEU A 42 2.64 3.03 -3.47
C LEU A 42 1.44 2.20 -3.01
N VAL A 43 1.50 1.58 -1.83
CA VAL A 43 0.45 0.67 -1.33
C VAL A 43 -0.89 1.39 -1.28
N LEU A 44 -1.04 2.40 -0.42
CA LEU A 44 -2.32 3.05 -0.21
C LEU A 44 -2.89 3.72 -1.48
N PRO A 45 -2.10 4.48 -2.26
CA PRO A 45 -2.58 5.07 -3.51
C PRO A 45 -3.13 4.06 -4.51
N LEU A 46 -2.55 2.86 -4.59
CA LEU A 46 -2.96 1.82 -5.54
C LEU A 46 -4.15 1.00 -5.00
N VAL A 47 -4.12 0.57 -3.72
CA VAL A 47 -5.16 -0.29 -3.16
C VAL A 47 -6.46 0.45 -2.85
N LEU A 48 -6.43 1.76 -2.65
CA LEU A 48 -7.62 2.57 -2.38
C LEU A 48 -8.26 3.17 -3.64
N TYR A 49 -7.57 3.14 -4.78
CA TYR A 49 -8.08 3.72 -6.01
C TYR A 49 -8.93 2.72 -6.79
N PRO A 50 -10.23 2.99 -7.04
CA PRO A 50 -11.16 1.97 -7.49
C PRO A 50 -10.73 1.23 -8.78
N PRO A 51 -10.26 1.92 -9.85
CA PRO A 51 -9.80 1.22 -11.06
C PRO A 51 -8.64 0.25 -10.82
N THR A 52 -7.69 0.58 -9.94
CA THR A 52 -6.59 -0.32 -9.59
C THR A 52 -7.08 -1.43 -8.65
N GLN A 53 -7.88 -1.08 -7.64
CA GLN A 53 -8.44 -2.06 -6.71
C GLN A 53 -9.28 -3.14 -7.43
N ASP A 54 -10.10 -2.75 -8.40
CA ASP A 54 -10.89 -3.68 -9.21
C ASP A 54 -10.02 -4.61 -10.05
N PHE A 55 -8.90 -4.11 -10.57
CA PHE A 55 -7.91 -4.97 -11.22
C PHE A 55 -7.29 -5.96 -10.24
N LEU A 56 -6.85 -5.49 -9.06
CA LEU A 56 -6.22 -6.34 -8.04
C LEU A 56 -7.14 -7.46 -7.56
N HIS A 57 -8.45 -7.21 -7.44
CA HIS A 57 -9.43 -8.26 -7.08
C HIS A 57 -9.67 -9.28 -8.19
N LYS A 58 -9.50 -8.88 -9.46
CA LYS A 58 -9.67 -9.75 -10.62
C LYS A 58 -8.35 -10.37 -11.08
N ALA A 59 -7.23 -9.99 -10.48
CA ALA A 59 -5.90 -10.46 -10.82
C ALA A 59 -5.79 -11.97 -10.61
N LYS A 60 -5.22 -12.64 -11.61
CA LYS A 60 -4.91 -14.08 -11.61
C LYS A 60 -3.43 -14.28 -11.32
N SER A 61 -2.99 -15.52 -11.12
CA SER A 61 -1.57 -15.86 -10.96
C SER A 61 -0.69 -15.42 -12.14
N THR A 62 -1.27 -15.23 -13.33
CA THR A 62 -0.58 -14.73 -14.53
C THR A 62 -0.59 -13.20 -14.66
N SER A 63 -1.26 -12.49 -13.76
CA SER A 63 -1.26 -11.02 -13.76
C SER A 63 0.08 -10.50 -13.25
N SER A 64 0.53 -9.38 -13.80
CA SER A 64 1.84 -8.80 -13.51
C SER A 64 1.78 -7.28 -13.49
N LEU A 65 2.85 -6.65 -13.03
CA LEU A 65 2.98 -5.20 -13.09
C LEU A 65 2.77 -4.66 -14.52
N ARG A 66 3.26 -5.39 -15.52
CA ARG A 66 3.08 -5.05 -16.93
C ARG A 66 1.60 -5.00 -17.33
N THR A 67 0.84 -6.05 -17.03
CA THR A 67 -0.58 -6.12 -17.38
C THR A 67 -1.44 -5.16 -16.57
N MET A 68 -0.99 -4.77 -15.36
CA MET A 68 -1.59 -3.67 -14.61
C MET A 68 -1.43 -2.34 -15.36
N CYS A 69 -0.21 -2.03 -15.82
CA CYS A 69 0.12 -0.76 -16.48
C CYS A 69 -0.47 -0.58 -17.90
N GLU A 70 -0.97 -1.65 -18.54
CA GLU A 70 -1.58 -1.57 -19.89
C GLU A 70 -2.78 -0.63 -19.97
N LYS A 71 -3.58 -0.54 -18.90
CA LYS A 71 -4.74 0.35 -18.87
C LYS A 71 -4.42 1.64 -18.10
N ARG A 72 -4.29 2.75 -18.83
CA ARG A 72 -3.97 4.08 -18.29
C ARG A 72 -4.93 4.53 -17.18
N GLU A 73 -6.21 4.18 -17.28
CA GLU A 73 -7.22 4.53 -16.27
C GLU A 73 -6.85 4.07 -14.85
N ARG A 74 -6.08 2.97 -14.72
CA ARG A 74 -5.66 2.43 -13.41
C ARG A 74 -4.63 3.34 -12.73
N LEU A 75 -3.80 4.00 -13.52
CA LEU A 75 -2.68 4.83 -13.06
C LEU A 75 -2.99 6.33 -13.13
N ALA A 76 -4.19 6.72 -13.57
CA ALA A 76 -4.56 8.12 -13.71
C ALA A 76 -4.41 8.88 -12.38
N GLY A 77 -3.64 9.96 -12.39
CA GLY A 77 -3.38 10.78 -11.20
C GLY A 77 -2.59 10.06 -10.09
N LEU A 78 -1.80 9.03 -10.40
CA LEU A 78 -1.06 8.27 -9.39
C LEU A 78 -0.03 9.15 -8.67
N VAL A 79 0.70 10.00 -9.39
CA VAL A 79 1.73 10.89 -8.82
C VAL A 79 1.10 11.79 -7.73
N GLU A 80 -0.03 12.40 -8.06
CA GLU A 80 -0.76 13.30 -7.16
C GLU A 80 -1.28 12.55 -5.94
N ARG A 81 -1.81 11.33 -6.12
CA ARG A 81 -2.26 10.48 -5.00
C ARG A 81 -1.12 10.09 -4.08
N VAL A 82 0.05 9.72 -4.61
CA VAL A 82 1.25 9.41 -3.81
C VAL A 82 1.65 10.61 -2.96
N GLN A 83 1.67 11.82 -3.53
CA GLN A 83 1.99 13.04 -2.79
C GLN A 83 0.94 13.36 -1.72
N GLN A 84 -0.35 13.28 -2.05
CA GLN A 84 -1.45 13.54 -1.12
C GLN A 84 -1.49 12.56 0.06
N MET A 85 -1.07 11.31 -0.16
CA MET A 85 -1.12 10.24 0.84
C MET A 85 0.19 10.05 1.59
N LYS A 86 1.24 10.84 1.30
CA LYS A 86 2.56 10.69 1.91
C LYS A 86 2.52 10.78 3.44
N SER A 87 1.83 11.78 3.99
CA SER A 87 1.68 11.92 5.45
C SER A 87 0.93 10.74 6.05
N LEU A 88 -0.17 10.33 5.43
CA LEU A 88 -0.96 9.18 5.86
C LEU A 88 -0.14 7.88 5.86
N THR A 89 0.68 7.65 4.83
CA THR A 89 1.59 6.50 4.78
C THR A 89 2.62 6.56 5.92
N ASN A 90 3.19 7.74 6.19
CA ASN A 90 4.13 7.90 7.31
C ASN A 90 3.48 7.57 8.65
N ASP A 91 2.26 8.05 8.88
CA ASP A 91 1.51 7.75 10.11
C ASP A 91 1.23 6.25 10.25
N CYS A 92 0.91 5.56 9.14
CA CYS A 92 0.73 4.11 9.14
C CYS A 92 2.03 3.38 9.50
N LEU A 93 3.17 3.78 8.91
CA LEU A 93 4.47 3.18 9.19
C LEU A 93 4.89 3.42 10.65
N LEU A 94 4.61 4.61 11.19
CA LEU A 94 4.88 4.95 12.58
C LEU A 94 4.08 4.06 13.53
N ILE A 95 2.78 3.85 13.28
CA ILE A 95 1.95 2.94 14.08
C ILE A 95 2.51 1.52 14.03
N LEU A 96 2.75 0.99 12.83
CA LEU A 96 3.28 -0.37 12.67
C LEU A 96 4.62 -0.57 13.38
N SER A 97 5.49 0.44 13.36
CA SER A 97 6.79 0.39 14.03
C SER A 97 6.63 0.50 15.55
N ALA A 98 5.76 1.38 16.04
CA ALA A 98 5.49 1.56 17.47
C ALA A 98 4.81 0.33 18.09
N GLU A 99 3.99 -0.39 17.33
CA GLU A 99 3.38 -1.66 17.72
C GLU A 99 4.33 -2.87 17.57
N GLY A 100 5.55 -2.65 17.07
CA GLY A 100 6.53 -3.72 16.85
C GLY A 100 6.21 -4.65 15.68
N CYS A 101 5.21 -4.34 14.85
CA CYS A 101 4.84 -5.18 13.70
C CYS A 101 5.90 -5.13 12.58
N ILE A 102 6.54 -3.97 12.40
CA ILE A 102 7.61 -3.78 11.40
C ILE A 102 8.85 -3.13 12.00
N GLY A 103 10.00 -3.46 11.42
CA GLY A 103 11.27 -2.79 11.63
C GLY A 103 11.88 -2.33 10.30
N PHE A 104 12.95 -1.54 10.41
CA PHE A 104 13.72 -1.08 9.25
C PHE A 104 15.19 -1.42 9.46
N ASP A 105 15.82 -1.99 8.44
CA ASP A 105 17.26 -2.24 8.47
C ASP A 105 18.08 -1.01 8.03
N GLN A 106 19.41 -1.10 8.10
CA GLN A 106 20.33 -0.01 7.73
C GLN A 106 20.24 0.40 6.25
N ARG A 107 19.67 -0.47 5.39
CA ARG A 107 19.51 -0.27 3.95
C ARG A 107 18.06 0.07 3.60
N LEU A 108 17.25 0.45 4.60
CA LEU A 108 15.84 0.80 4.47
C LEU A 108 14.96 -0.34 3.94
N GLY A 109 15.41 -1.59 4.10
CA GLY A 109 14.57 -2.77 3.96
C GLY A 109 13.58 -2.88 5.12
N VAL A 110 12.45 -3.53 4.88
CA VAL A 110 11.39 -3.74 5.90
C VAL A 110 11.53 -5.14 6.48
N THR A 111 11.54 -5.25 7.81
CA THR A 111 11.48 -6.52 8.53
C THR A 111 10.11 -6.68 9.20
N LEU A 112 9.55 -7.89 9.17
CA LEU A 112 8.32 -8.21 9.89
C LEU A 112 8.67 -8.94 11.18
N HIS A 113 7.99 -8.61 12.27
CA HIS A 113 8.17 -9.27 13.56
C HIS A 113 6.85 -9.88 14.02
N ASP A 114 6.03 -9.09 14.73
CA ASP A 114 4.76 -9.52 15.29
C ASP A 114 3.60 -9.41 14.30
N GLU A 115 2.58 -10.27 14.46
CA GLU A 115 1.37 -10.17 13.66
C GLU A 115 0.60 -8.89 13.98
N ASN A 116 0.36 -8.08 12.95
CA ASN A 116 -0.47 -6.88 13.08
C ASN A 116 -1.93 -7.24 13.39
N ARG A 117 -2.53 -6.55 14.37
CA ARG A 117 -3.95 -6.71 14.73
C ARG A 117 -4.85 -6.04 13.68
N ALA A 118 -5.23 -6.82 12.67
CA ALA A 118 -6.10 -6.37 11.58
C ALA A 118 -7.61 -6.36 11.92
N GLU A 119 -8.00 -6.34 13.20
CA GLU A 119 -9.39 -6.52 13.66
C GLU A 119 -10.37 -5.50 13.06
N ASN A 120 -9.90 -4.28 12.80
CA ASN A 120 -10.68 -3.19 12.19
C ASN A 120 -10.32 -2.91 10.72
N ALA A 121 -9.47 -3.74 10.11
CA ALA A 121 -9.03 -3.54 8.74
C ALA A 121 -10.13 -3.94 7.75
N ASN A 122 -10.30 -3.18 6.67
CA ASN A 122 -11.25 -3.54 5.62
C ASN A 122 -10.73 -4.75 4.82
N PRO A 123 -11.43 -5.90 4.81
CA PRO A 123 -10.95 -7.12 4.13
C PRO A 123 -10.70 -6.93 2.63
N ARG A 124 -11.45 -6.02 1.99
CA ARG A 124 -11.28 -5.69 0.58
C ARG A 124 -9.94 -5.00 0.34
N ILE A 125 -9.56 -4.06 1.20
CA ILE A 125 -8.28 -3.35 1.12
C ILE A 125 -7.13 -4.33 1.40
N MET A 126 -7.27 -5.18 2.42
CA MET A 126 -6.28 -6.20 2.77
C MET A 126 -6.02 -7.15 1.60
N LYS A 127 -7.09 -7.64 0.96
CA LYS A 127 -6.95 -8.53 -0.19
C LYS A 127 -6.31 -7.83 -1.39
N ALA A 128 -6.61 -6.55 -1.61
CA ALA A 128 -5.97 -5.77 -2.65
C ALA A 128 -4.47 -5.59 -2.37
N ALA A 129 -4.06 -5.34 -1.12
CA ALA A 129 -2.65 -5.20 -0.73
C ALA A 129 -1.86 -6.50 -0.91
N GLU A 130 -2.43 -7.64 -0.51
CA GLU A 130 -1.87 -8.97 -0.79
C GLU A 130 -1.67 -9.18 -2.30
N ARG A 131 -2.69 -8.87 -3.11
CA ARG A 131 -2.60 -9.01 -4.56
C ARG A 131 -1.58 -8.05 -5.18
N LEU A 132 -1.46 -6.84 -4.64
CA LEU A 132 -0.46 -5.88 -5.09
C LEU A 132 0.96 -6.40 -4.85
N ALA A 133 1.21 -7.02 -3.70
CA ALA A 133 2.48 -7.69 -3.41
C ALA A 133 2.81 -8.76 -4.45
N THR A 134 1.82 -9.60 -4.82
CA THR A 134 1.98 -10.58 -5.90
C THR A 134 2.27 -9.94 -7.26
N ILE A 135 1.60 -8.83 -7.59
CA ILE A 135 1.77 -8.10 -8.86
C ILE A 135 3.15 -7.46 -8.98
N PHE A 136 3.67 -6.92 -7.87
CA PHE A 136 5.04 -6.41 -7.81
C PHE A 136 6.06 -7.56 -7.80
N GLY A 137 5.72 -8.71 -7.20
CA GLY A 137 6.55 -9.90 -7.20
C GLY A 137 7.97 -9.60 -6.71
N THR A 138 8.96 -10.14 -7.41
CA THR A 138 10.38 -9.93 -7.15
C THR A 138 10.98 -8.75 -7.93
N GLU A 139 10.14 -7.91 -8.56
CA GLU A 139 10.62 -6.76 -9.31
C GLU A 139 11.36 -5.78 -8.39
N HIS A 140 12.48 -5.27 -8.89
CA HIS A 140 13.28 -4.28 -8.17
C HIS A 140 12.52 -2.96 -8.08
N ILE A 141 12.68 -2.25 -6.97
CA ILE A 141 11.94 -1.01 -6.71
C ILE A 141 12.05 0.02 -7.83
N VAL A 142 13.24 0.23 -8.40
CA VAL A 142 13.45 1.17 -9.50
C VAL A 142 12.63 0.79 -10.74
N THR A 143 12.49 -0.50 -11.03
CA THR A 143 11.65 -1.00 -12.13
C THR A 143 10.19 -0.70 -11.87
N ILE A 144 9.72 -0.95 -10.63
CA ILE A 144 8.34 -0.68 -10.22
C ILE A 144 7.99 0.80 -10.44
N TYR A 145 8.79 1.71 -9.89
CA TYR A 145 8.57 3.15 -10.02
C TYR A 145 8.58 3.61 -11.48
N ARG A 146 9.53 3.13 -12.28
CA ARG A 146 9.63 3.47 -13.70
C ARG A 146 8.41 3.01 -14.49
N MET A 147 7.94 1.78 -14.26
CA MET A 147 6.76 1.24 -14.94
C MET A 147 5.46 1.95 -14.54
N LEU A 148 5.40 2.47 -13.32
CA LEU A 148 4.28 3.29 -12.84
C LEU A 148 4.35 4.75 -13.32
N GLY A 149 5.41 5.16 -14.01
CA GLY A 149 5.59 6.51 -14.54
C GLY A 149 6.01 7.55 -13.50
N LEU A 150 6.53 7.11 -12.35
CA LEU A 150 7.03 7.99 -11.29
C LEU A 150 8.49 8.37 -11.60
N LYS A 151 8.74 9.68 -11.83
CA LYS A 151 10.03 10.19 -12.31
C LYS A 151 11.05 10.50 -11.20
N SER A 152 10.61 10.60 -9.96
CA SER A 152 11.47 10.82 -8.80
C SER A 152 10.81 10.32 -7.52
N LEU A 153 11.65 9.91 -6.55
CA LEU A 153 11.28 9.73 -5.15
C LEU A 153 11.21 11.10 -4.44
#